data_AF-A0A1C6R716-F1
#
_entry.id   AF-A0A1C6R716-F1
#
_cell.length_a   1.000
_cell.length_b   1.000
_cell.length_c   1.000
_cell.angle_alpha   90.00
_cell.angle_beta   90.00
_cell.angle_gamma   90.00
#
_symmetry.space_group_name_H-M   'P 1'
#
loop_
_entity.id
_entity.type
_entity.pdbx_description
1 polymer ?
#
loop_
_entity_poly.entity_id
_entity_poly.type
_entity_poly.pdbx_seq_one_letter_code
_entity_poly.pdbx_strand_id
1 'polypeptide(L)'
;MTTQIWELIDPRDFADGVFYVPAMLELQPRLPHWGHPDQPGLRDRLATADRPHGVRGKKLLCLLCMRIQAERNLPPEPVWLTFVEGRYGPMFRHEGGRSPHPEHQPETDIHKALKERKARTFDAAGAIDVNVEVWRPKARRRPDVLAVGPELTVAGEVQHSAARAREIQSRQKALRKAGDRVVWTTDLPAADIGFMHLVPHLALPTVGDHRYYLREPKVNLIAGAIVLERRRCGWADLWTGTQRCPATRKAIPCGQWHLYPTYDPATGSPSPTT
;
A
#
# COMPACT_ATOMS: atom_id res chain seq x y z
N MET A 1 -6.16 40.06 6.69
CA MET A 1 -5.24 38.92 6.95
C MET A 1 -5.12 38.16 5.64
N THR A 2 -3.92 38.04 5.10
CA THR A 2 -3.65 37.24 3.90
C THR A 2 -3.63 35.77 4.33
N THR A 3 -4.65 35.00 3.96
CA THR A 3 -4.66 33.54 4.11
C THR A 3 -3.43 32.99 3.41
N GLN A 4 -2.59 32.25 4.13
CA GLN A 4 -1.43 31.63 3.51
C GLN A 4 -1.93 30.47 2.64
N ILE A 5 -1.42 30.35 1.42
CA ILE A 5 -1.95 29.40 0.42
C ILE A 5 -1.96 27.93 0.90
N TRP A 6 -1.08 27.56 1.84
CA TRP A 6 -1.06 26.23 2.43
C TRP A 6 -2.22 25.96 3.40
N GLU A 7 -2.86 27.01 3.94
CA GLU A 7 -4.05 26.89 4.81
C GLU A 7 -5.27 26.40 4.03
N LEU A 8 -5.25 26.52 2.70
CA LEU A 8 -6.29 26.01 1.79
C LEU A 8 -6.06 24.54 1.41
N ILE A 9 -4.93 23.95 1.81
CA ILE A 9 -4.56 22.59 1.46
C ILE A 9 -4.99 21.67 2.59
N ASP A 10 -6.02 20.86 2.36
CA ASP A 10 -6.29 19.71 3.21
C ASP A 10 -5.44 18.52 2.72
N PRO A 11 -4.40 18.09 3.47
CA PRO A 11 -3.54 16.98 3.04
C PRO A 11 -4.30 15.66 2.89
N ARG A 12 -5.55 15.58 3.38
CA ARG A 12 -6.42 14.41 3.28
C ARG A 12 -7.00 14.20 1.88
N ASP A 13 -7.01 15.24 1.05
CA ASP A 13 -7.54 15.23 -0.31
C ASP A 13 -6.50 14.75 -1.35
N PHE A 14 -5.25 14.58 -0.92
CA PHE A 14 -4.12 14.23 -1.78
C PHE A 14 -3.59 12.82 -1.49
N ALA A 15 -2.77 12.31 -2.40
CA ALA A 15 -2.17 10.99 -2.34
C ALA A 15 -0.76 11.01 -1.70
N ASP A 16 -0.52 11.80 -0.65
CA ASP A 16 0.76 11.78 0.10
C ASP A 16 2.04 12.13 -0.65
N GLY A 17 1.90 12.76 -1.82
CA GLY A 17 3.01 13.23 -2.64
C GLY A 17 3.66 14.49 -2.07
N VAL A 18 4.39 15.17 -2.95
CA VAL A 18 4.95 16.48 -2.65
C VAL A 18 4.08 17.54 -3.30
N PHE A 19 3.48 18.44 -2.53
CA PHE A 19 2.66 19.50 -3.12
C PHE A 19 3.54 20.65 -3.59
N TYR A 20 3.46 20.97 -4.87
CA TYR A 20 4.14 22.11 -5.48
C TYR A 20 3.19 23.32 -5.52
N VAL A 21 3.40 24.22 -4.57
CA VAL A 21 2.54 25.39 -4.29
C VAL A 21 2.36 26.31 -5.50
N PRO A 22 3.42 26.73 -6.24
CA PRO A 22 3.27 27.66 -7.36
C PRO A 22 2.32 27.19 -8.48
N ALA A 23 2.24 25.87 -8.72
CA ALA A 23 1.35 25.31 -9.73
C ALA A 23 0.14 24.59 -9.13
N MET A 24 -0.05 24.68 -7.81
CA MET A 24 -1.17 24.07 -7.08
C MET A 24 -1.41 22.59 -7.42
N LEU A 25 -0.32 21.81 -7.51
CA LEU A 25 -0.39 20.41 -7.93
C LEU A 25 0.39 19.49 -6.99
N GLU A 26 -0.05 18.25 -6.92
CA GLU A 26 0.67 17.17 -6.24
C GLU A 26 1.67 16.52 -7.19
N LEU A 27 2.95 16.55 -6.84
CA LEU A 27 4.00 15.77 -7.47
C LEU A 27 3.96 14.35 -6.91
N GLN A 28 4.21 13.38 -7.80
CA GLN A 28 4.36 11.97 -7.43
C GLN A 28 5.80 11.51 -7.71
N PRO A 29 6.74 11.70 -6.76
CA PRO A 29 8.17 11.39 -6.97
C PRO A 29 8.45 9.94 -7.35
N ARG A 30 7.52 9.02 -7.03
CA ARG A 30 7.61 7.58 -7.29
C ARG A 30 7.15 7.18 -8.69
N LEU A 31 6.53 8.08 -9.44
CA LEU A 31 6.08 7.83 -10.82
C LEU A 31 7.10 8.36 -11.85
N PRO A 32 7.21 7.73 -13.03
CA PRO A 32 7.98 8.27 -14.15
C PRO A 32 7.59 9.73 -14.45
N HIS A 33 8.60 10.58 -14.73
CA HIS A 33 8.43 12.02 -15.04
C HIS A 33 7.73 12.87 -13.95
N TRP A 34 7.60 12.34 -12.73
CA TRP A 34 6.92 12.98 -11.60
C TRP A 34 5.43 13.24 -11.82
N GLY A 35 4.83 12.51 -12.77
CA GLY A 35 3.41 12.20 -12.77
C GLY A 35 2.46 13.28 -13.30
N HIS A 36 2.93 14.36 -13.91
CA HIS A 36 2.03 15.36 -14.49
C HIS A 36 2.17 15.44 -16.03
N PRO A 37 1.36 14.70 -16.80
CA PRO A 37 1.41 14.71 -18.26
C PRO A 37 1.16 16.11 -18.83
N ASP A 38 0.36 16.93 -18.16
CA ASP A 38 0.01 18.28 -18.61
C ASP A 38 1.02 19.38 -18.23
N GLN A 39 2.18 19.01 -17.66
CA GLN A 39 3.21 19.97 -17.21
C GLN A 39 4.60 19.57 -17.74
N PRO A 40 4.83 19.65 -19.07
CA PRO A 40 6.14 19.37 -19.64
C PRO A 40 7.22 20.27 -19.02
N GLY A 41 8.42 19.73 -18.81
CA GLY A 41 9.54 20.48 -18.22
C GLY A 41 9.37 20.86 -16.74
N LEU A 42 8.35 20.34 -16.03
CA LEU A 42 8.15 20.57 -14.60
C LEU A 42 9.39 20.19 -13.78
N ARG A 43 10.06 19.10 -14.18
CA ARG A 43 11.31 18.67 -13.57
C ARG A 43 12.41 19.73 -13.65
N ASP A 44 12.62 20.26 -14.85
CA ASP A 44 13.68 21.25 -15.07
C ASP A 44 13.34 22.56 -14.36
N ARG A 45 12.06 22.96 -14.31
CA ARG A 45 11.61 24.12 -13.52
C ARG A 45 11.91 23.95 -12.03
N LEU A 46 11.59 22.79 -11.47
CA LEU A 46 11.92 22.45 -10.08
C LEU A 46 13.43 22.44 -9.81
N ALA A 47 14.22 21.95 -10.78
CA ALA A 47 15.66 21.83 -10.69
C ALA A 47 16.44 23.12 -10.96
N THR A 48 15.84 24.13 -11.60
CA THR A 48 16.53 25.36 -12.05
C THR A 48 15.92 26.64 -11.49
N ALA A 49 14.63 26.88 -11.70
CA ALA A 49 13.93 28.10 -11.28
C ALA A 49 13.52 28.07 -9.80
N ASP A 50 13.36 26.87 -9.24
CA ASP A 50 12.88 26.67 -7.87
C ASP A 50 13.90 26.13 -6.90
N ARG A 51 15.19 26.00 -7.28
CA ARG A 51 16.29 25.56 -6.39
C ARG A 51 16.17 26.29 -5.05
N PRO A 52 15.65 25.64 -4.00
CA PRO A 52 15.46 26.28 -2.73
C PRO A 52 16.80 26.19 -2.00
N HIS A 53 17.75 27.05 -2.38
CA HIS A 53 18.91 27.28 -1.54
C HIS A 53 18.46 28.11 -0.34
N GLY A 54 18.18 27.42 0.77
CA GLY A 54 17.76 28.02 2.04
C GLY A 54 16.25 28.14 2.21
N VAL A 55 15.84 28.30 3.47
CA VAL A 55 14.48 28.29 4.09
C VAL A 55 13.47 29.29 3.49
N ARG A 56 13.77 29.91 2.35
CA ARG A 56 12.96 30.97 1.72
C ARG A 56 12.18 30.53 0.48
N GLY A 57 12.39 29.31 -0.02
CA GLY A 57 11.64 28.82 -1.17
C GLY A 57 10.14 28.70 -0.88
N LYS A 58 9.76 27.97 0.18
CA LYS A 58 8.36 27.69 0.55
C LYS A 58 7.48 27.27 -0.65
N LYS A 59 8.03 26.43 -1.52
CA LYS A 59 7.36 25.98 -2.76
C LYS A 59 6.88 24.55 -2.71
N LEU A 60 7.44 23.73 -1.83
CA LEU A 60 7.20 22.29 -1.77
C LEU A 60 6.75 21.89 -0.35
N LEU A 61 5.62 21.19 -0.24
CA LEU A 61 5.08 20.69 1.02
C LEU A 61 5.08 19.17 1.04
N CYS A 62 5.40 18.59 2.21
CA CYS A 62 5.23 17.17 2.47
C CYS A 62 3.79 16.88 2.92
N LEU A 63 2.95 16.43 1.98
CA LEU A 63 1.55 16.13 2.28
C LEU A 63 1.41 14.97 3.27
N LEU A 64 2.32 13.98 3.21
CA LEU A 64 2.33 12.87 4.15
C LEU A 64 2.52 13.35 5.61
N CYS A 65 3.53 14.19 5.86
CA CYS A 65 3.77 14.73 7.20
C CYS A 65 2.60 15.59 7.68
N MET A 66 2.04 16.44 6.82
CA MET A 66 0.87 17.26 7.15
C MET A 66 -0.35 16.38 7.48
N ARG A 67 -0.56 15.27 6.76
CA ARG A 67 -1.63 14.33 7.06
C ARG A 67 -1.42 13.64 8.41
N ILE A 68 -0.21 13.18 8.70
CA ILE A 68 0.11 12.54 9.99
C ILE A 68 -0.13 13.51 11.15
N GLN A 69 0.22 14.78 10.98
CA GLN A 69 -0.09 15.82 11.98
C GLN A 69 -1.60 15.97 12.18
N ALA A 70 -2.36 16.06 11.09
CA ALA A 70 -3.83 16.16 11.12
C ALA A 70 -4.47 14.93 11.78
N GLU A 71 -4.01 13.71 11.47
CA GLU A 71 -4.49 12.46 12.08
C GLU A 71 -4.18 12.37 13.59
N ARG A 72 -3.15 13.08 14.05
CA ARG A 72 -2.78 13.21 15.45
C ARG A 72 -3.45 14.40 16.15
N ASN A 73 -4.36 15.11 15.47
CA ASN A 73 -4.99 16.35 15.95
C ASN A 73 -3.97 17.42 16.39
N LEU A 74 -2.82 17.48 15.73
CA LEU A 74 -1.85 18.56 15.94
C LEU A 74 -2.29 19.83 15.18
N PRO A 75 -1.85 21.02 15.60
CA PRO A 75 -2.11 22.25 14.86
C PRO A 75 -1.67 22.12 13.40
N PRO A 76 -2.44 22.64 12.43
CA PRO A 76 -2.07 22.60 11.03
C PRO A 76 -0.83 23.47 10.81
N GLU A 77 0.29 22.83 10.51
CA GLU A 77 1.55 23.52 10.19
C GLU A 77 2.10 23.03 8.83
N PRO A 78 2.63 23.93 7.99
CA PRO A 78 3.22 23.54 6.73
C PRO A 78 4.54 22.80 6.96
N VAL A 79 4.69 21.64 6.30
CA VAL A 79 5.93 20.86 6.36
C VAL A 79 6.71 21.05 5.09
N TRP A 80 7.66 21.99 5.10
CA TRP A 80 8.41 22.41 3.92
C TRP A 80 9.50 21.40 3.50
N LEU A 81 9.63 21.24 2.18
CA LEU A 81 10.61 20.41 1.52
C LEU A 81 11.54 21.24 0.63
N THR A 82 12.77 20.77 0.47
CA THR A 82 13.74 21.21 -0.52
C THR A 82 13.93 20.13 -1.56
N PHE A 83 14.04 20.53 -2.82
CA PHE A 83 14.47 19.66 -3.90
C PHE A 83 15.99 19.66 -4.01
N VAL A 84 16.61 18.48 -4.05
CA VAL A 84 18.05 18.30 -4.17
C VAL A 84 18.34 17.27 -5.23
N GLU A 85 19.20 17.60 -6.20
CA GLU A 85 19.78 16.60 -7.08
C GLU A 85 21.00 15.96 -6.40
N GLY A 86 20.87 14.68 -6.06
CA GLY A 86 21.97 13.89 -5.51
C GLY A 86 22.59 12.96 -6.54
N ARG A 87 23.70 12.32 -6.15
CA ARG A 87 24.36 11.27 -6.93
C ARG A 87 23.43 10.14 -7.38
N TYR A 88 22.38 9.87 -6.61
CA TYR A 88 21.39 8.82 -6.88
C TYR A 88 20.11 9.36 -7.53
N GLY A 89 20.13 10.60 -8.01
CA GLY A 89 19.00 11.27 -8.64
C GLY A 89 18.26 12.26 -7.72
N PRO A 90 17.06 12.69 -8.14
CA PRO A 90 16.26 13.70 -7.44
C PRO A 90 15.80 13.24 -6.06
N MET A 91 15.89 14.12 -5.06
CA MET A 91 15.42 13.86 -3.69
C MET A 91 14.67 15.07 -3.14
N PHE A 92 13.70 14.80 -2.26
CA PHE A 92 13.02 15.82 -1.48
C PHE A 92 13.44 15.69 -0.01
N ARG A 93 13.94 16.78 0.57
CA ARG A 93 14.44 16.81 1.95
C ARG A 93 13.67 17.80 2.79
N HIS A 94 13.31 17.42 4.02
CA HIS A 94 12.67 18.32 4.96
C HIS A 94 13.59 19.50 5.33
N GLU A 95 13.09 20.73 5.16
CA GLU A 95 13.88 21.96 5.40
C GLU A 95 14.30 22.10 6.86
N GLY A 96 13.40 21.78 7.80
CA GLY A 96 13.70 21.89 9.23
C GLY A 96 14.58 20.76 9.78
N GLY A 97 15.13 19.90 8.92
CA GLY A 97 15.79 18.64 9.34
C GLY A 97 14.86 17.65 10.04
N ARG A 98 13.58 18.02 10.22
CA ARG A 98 12.54 17.18 10.82
C ARG A 98 11.93 16.29 9.76
N SER A 99 12.31 15.01 9.82
CA SER A 99 11.45 13.82 9.76
C SER A 99 12.21 12.66 9.12
N PRO A 100 12.45 11.60 9.90
CA PRO A 100 12.23 10.26 9.42
C PRO A 100 11.31 9.54 10.41
N HIS A 101 10.01 9.80 10.32
CA HIS A 101 9.06 8.80 10.82
C HIS A 101 9.14 7.57 9.89
N PRO A 102 8.73 6.37 10.35
CA PRO A 102 8.94 5.12 9.62
C PRO A 102 8.50 5.15 8.15
N GLU A 103 7.45 5.90 7.83
CA GLU A 103 6.89 6.04 6.47
C GLU A 103 7.79 6.83 5.49
N HIS A 104 8.85 7.50 5.97
CA HIS A 104 9.89 8.12 5.16
C HIS A 104 11.15 7.27 5.00
N GLN A 105 11.25 6.12 5.69
CA GLN A 105 12.38 5.23 5.48
C GLN A 105 12.34 4.67 4.06
N PRO A 106 13.48 4.66 3.32
CA PRO A 106 13.52 4.05 2.01
C PRO A 106 13.04 2.61 2.07
N GLU A 107 12.20 2.24 1.11
CA GLU A 107 11.78 0.87 0.95
C GLU A 107 13.00 -0.05 0.71
N THR A 108 13.06 -1.16 1.44
CA THR A 108 14.14 -2.14 1.31
C THR A 108 14.04 -2.87 -0.03
N ASP A 109 15.17 -3.35 -0.55
CA ASP A 109 15.16 -4.11 -1.81
C ASP A 109 14.40 -5.44 -1.70
N ILE A 110 14.30 -6.00 -0.49
CA ILE A 110 13.45 -7.16 -0.22
C ILE A 110 11.97 -6.79 -0.39
N HIS A 111 11.50 -5.69 0.20
CA HIS A 111 10.11 -5.26 0.05
C HIS A 111 9.76 -4.99 -1.42
N LYS A 112 10.65 -4.31 -2.16
CA LYS A 112 10.49 -4.09 -3.62
C LYS A 112 10.42 -5.41 -4.39
N ALA A 113 11.33 -6.35 -4.11
CA ALA A 113 11.35 -7.65 -4.78
C ALA A 113 10.09 -8.48 -4.49
N LEU A 114 9.58 -8.41 -3.26
CA LEU A 114 8.32 -9.07 -2.88
C LEU A 114 7.10 -8.42 -3.57
N LYS A 115 7.06 -7.09 -3.70
CA LYS A 115 6.02 -6.40 -4.49
C LYS A 115 6.06 -6.83 -5.94
N GLU A 116 7.24 -6.81 -6.55
CA GLU A 116 7.43 -7.21 -7.94
C GLU A 116 7.02 -8.67 -8.16
N ARG A 117 7.46 -9.58 -7.29
CA ARG A 117 7.05 -10.98 -7.34
C ARG A 117 5.54 -11.12 -7.26
N LYS A 118 4.90 -10.41 -6.33
CA LYS A 118 3.44 -10.44 -6.15
C LYS A 118 2.69 -9.90 -7.37
N ALA A 119 3.16 -8.82 -7.97
CA ALA A 119 2.62 -8.29 -9.22
C ALA A 119 2.71 -9.34 -10.34
N ARG A 120 3.88 -9.96 -10.53
CA ARG A 120 4.06 -11.06 -11.50
C ARG A 120 3.16 -12.26 -11.21
N THR A 121 2.91 -12.58 -9.94
CA THR A 121 1.98 -13.67 -9.56
C THR A 121 0.54 -13.34 -9.97
N PHE A 122 0.07 -12.12 -9.74
CA PHE A 122 -1.29 -11.73 -10.14
C PHE A 122 -1.45 -11.69 -11.67
N ASP A 123 -0.44 -11.19 -12.37
CA ASP A 123 -0.39 -11.20 -13.83
C ASP A 123 -0.46 -12.64 -14.37
N ALA A 124 0.40 -13.54 -13.87
CA ALA A 124 0.40 -14.95 -14.23
C ALA A 124 -0.90 -15.70 -13.85
N ALA A 125 -1.66 -15.19 -12.87
CA ALA A 125 -2.96 -15.73 -12.49
C ALA A 125 -4.12 -15.22 -13.38
N GLY A 126 -3.85 -14.37 -14.37
CA GLY A 126 -4.82 -13.88 -15.33
C GLY A 126 -5.55 -12.60 -14.89
N ALA A 127 -4.92 -11.76 -14.05
CA ALA A 127 -5.42 -10.41 -13.84
C ALA A 127 -5.48 -9.65 -15.17
N ILE A 128 -6.55 -8.86 -15.36
CA ILE A 128 -6.73 -8.00 -16.55
C ILE A 128 -5.73 -6.85 -16.52
N ASP A 129 -5.46 -6.34 -15.32
CA ASP A 129 -4.50 -5.25 -15.10
C ASP A 129 -3.84 -5.40 -13.73
N VAL A 130 -2.56 -5.01 -13.63
CA VAL A 130 -1.76 -5.07 -12.41
C VAL A 130 -0.99 -3.76 -12.26
N ASN A 131 -1.31 -3.03 -11.18
CA ASN A 131 -0.71 -1.74 -10.88
C ASN A 131 0.02 -1.78 -9.55
N VAL A 132 1.20 -1.19 -9.48
CA VAL A 132 2.00 -1.09 -8.24
C VAL A 132 1.80 0.29 -7.62
N GLU A 133 1.57 0.34 -6.30
CA GLU A 133 1.41 1.58 -5.53
C GLU A 133 0.34 2.58 -6.06
N VAL A 134 -0.73 2.08 -6.67
CA VAL A 134 -1.80 2.94 -7.19
C VAL A 134 -2.65 3.53 -6.07
N TRP A 135 -2.96 4.83 -6.14
CA TRP A 135 -3.82 5.47 -5.15
C TRP A 135 -5.26 4.96 -5.23
N ARG A 136 -5.85 4.64 -4.09
CA ARG A 136 -7.26 4.25 -3.95
C ARG A 136 -8.01 5.36 -3.22
N PRO A 137 -8.73 6.25 -3.92
CA PRO A 137 -9.39 7.41 -3.29
C PRO A 137 -10.34 7.04 -2.15
N LYS A 138 -11.15 5.98 -2.33
CA LYS A 138 -12.09 5.51 -1.30
C LYS A 138 -11.40 4.91 -0.08
N ALA A 139 -10.22 4.31 -0.26
CA ALA A 139 -9.40 3.78 0.83
C ALA A 139 -8.54 4.87 1.49
N ARG A 140 -8.29 5.97 0.76
CA ARG A 140 -7.26 6.97 1.04
C ARG A 140 -5.91 6.30 1.33
N ARG A 141 -5.56 5.32 0.47
CA ARG A 141 -4.36 4.49 0.64
C ARG A 141 -3.86 3.93 -0.69
N ARG A 142 -2.58 3.57 -0.74
CA ARG A 142 -1.98 2.78 -1.81
C ARG A 142 -1.77 1.36 -1.30
N PRO A 143 -2.42 0.33 -1.89
CA PRO A 143 -1.93 -1.01 -1.73
C PRO A 143 -0.60 -1.17 -2.46
N ASP A 144 0.24 -2.07 -1.97
CA ASP A 144 1.55 -2.31 -2.58
C ASP A 144 1.39 -2.79 -4.04
N VAL A 145 0.42 -3.68 -4.28
CA VAL A 145 0.02 -4.13 -5.61
C VAL A 145 -1.51 -4.14 -5.69
N LEU A 146 -2.07 -3.69 -6.80
CA LEU A 146 -3.49 -3.78 -7.12
C LEU A 146 -3.66 -4.61 -8.39
N ALA A 147 -4.39 -5.71 -8.30
CA ALA A 147 -4.77 -6.53 -9.44
C ALA A 147 -6.27 -6.39 -9.73
N VAL A 148 -6.62 -6.13 -10.98
CA VAL A 148 -8.00 -6.02 -11.45
C VAL A 148 -8.35 -7.30 -12.20
N GLY A 149 -9.32 -8.05 -11.68
CA GLY A 149 -9.95 -9.17 -12.38
C GLY A 149 -11.31 -8.77 -12.97
N PRO A 150 -11.96 -9.68 -13.71
CA PRO A 150 -13.25 -9.40 -14.35
C PRO A 150 -14.39 -9.12 -13.35
N GLU A 151 -14.33 -9.73 -12.16
CA GLU A 151 -15.40 -9.66 -11.16
C GLU A 151 -14.98 -8.98 -9.85
N LEU A 152 -13.68 -8.88 -9.58
CA LEU A 152 -13.16 -8.34 -8.33
C LEU A 152 -11.80 -7.68 -8.51
N THR A 153 -11.49 -6.77 -7.58
CA THR A 153 -10.16 -6.17 -7.45
C THR A 153 -9.49 -6.72 -6.21
N VAL A 154 -8.22 -7.10 -6.33
CA VAL A 154 -7.38 -7.61 -5.24
C VAL A 154 -6.33 -6.56 -4.88
N ALA A 155 -6.32 -6.14 -3.63
CA ALA A 155 -5.23 -5.37 -3.04
C ALA A 155 -4.23 -6.33 -2.39
N GLY A 156 -3.04 -6.43 -2.97
CA GLY A 156 -1.90 -7.15 -2.47
C GLY A 156 -1.04 -6.28 -1.56
N GLU A 157 -0.99 -6.57 -0.27
CA GLU A 157 -0.06 -5.93 0.68
C GLU A 157 1.14 -6.86 0.96
N VAL A 158 2.32 -6.29 1.17
CA VAL A 158 3.53 -7.00 1.60
C VAL A 158 3.91 -6.52 2.99
N GLN A 159 4.19 -7.47 3.88
CA GLN A 159 4.67 -7.23 5.23
C GLN A 159 6.05 -7.85 5.40
N HIS A 160 7.09 -7.01 5.42
CA HIS A 160 8.49 -7.43 5.56
C HIS A 160 9.12 -6.98 6.89
N SER A 161 8.39 -6.22 7.71
CA SER A 161 8.82 -5.79 9.05
C SER A 161 7.78 -6.13 10.10
N ALA A 162 8.12 -6.12 11.39
CA ALA A 162 7.09 -6.23 12.42
C ALA A 162 6.08 -5.07 12.31
N ALA A 163 4.80 -5.36 12.48
CA ALA A 163 3.71 -4.37 12.52
C ALA A 163 2.73 -4.73 13.63
N ARG A 164 1.99 -3.76 14.14
CA ARG A 164 0.99 -4.03 15.18
C ARG A 164 -0.27 -4.59 14.52
N ALA A 165 -0.95 -5.53 15.20
CA ALA A 165 -2.20 -6.12 14.72
C ALA A 165 -3.26 -5.05 14.32
N ARG A 166 -3.36 -3.99 15.12
CA ARG A 166 -4.29 -2.88 14.88
C ARG A 166 -3.99 -2.13 13.57
N GLU A 167 -2.72 -2.00 13.20
CA GLU A 167 -2.30 -1.34 11.97
C GLU A 167 -2.72 -2.17 10.76
N ILE A 168 -2.44 -3.47 10.77
CA ILE A 168 -2.84 -4.43 9.73
C ILE A 168 -4.36 -4.45 9.55
N GLN A 169 -5.12 -4.55 10.65
CA GLN A 169 -6.59 -4.53 10.60
C GLN A 169 -7.13 -3.20 10.05
N SER A 170 -6.54 -2.07 10.44
CA SER A 170 -6.92 -0.75 9.93
C SER A 170 -6.73 -0.67 8.41
N ARG A 171 -5.54 -1.10 7.94
CA ARG A 171 -5.18 -1.15 6.51
C ARG A 171 -6.13 -2.05 5.72
N GLN A 172 -6.41 -3.25 6.23
CA GLN A 172 -7.35 -4.18 5.64
C GLN A 172 -8.77 -3.58 5.55
N LYS A 173 -9.25 -2.95 6.63
CA LYS A 173 -10.58 -2.34 6.68
C LYS A 173 -10.71 -1.20 5.65
N ALA A 174 -9.68 -0.36 5.52
CA ALA A 174 -9.68 0.76 4.58
C ALA A 174 -9.78 0.28 3.12
N LEU A 175 -8.98 -0.72 2.73
CA LEU A 175 -9.02 -1.28 1.38
C LEU A 175 -10.31 -2.05 1.10
N ARG A 176 -10.82 -2.80 2.08
CA ARG A 176 -12.13 -3.45 1.98
C ARG A 176 -13.26 -2.44 1.76
N LYS A 177 -13.21 -1.28 2.42
CA LYS A 177 -14.18 -0.18 2.21
C LYS A 177 -14.13 0.34 0.77
N ALA A 178 -12.98 0.25 0.10
CA ALA A 178 -12.81 0.62 -1.30
C ALA A 178 -13.31 -0.46 -2.29
N GLY A 179 -13.82 -1.59 -1.79
CA GLY A 179 -14.31 -2.72 -2.58
C GLY A 179 -13.28 -3.82 -2.82
N ASP A 180 -12.05 -3.63 -2.36
CA ASP A 180 -10.94 -4.53 -2.66
C ASP A 180 -10.93 -5.78 -1.76
N ARG A 181 -10.56 -6.91 -2.33
CA ARG A 181 -10.17 -8.12 -1.59
C ARG A 181 -8.72 -7.99 -1.18
N VAL A 182 -8.42 -8.07 0.11
CA VAL A 182 -7.06 -7.84 0.60
C VAL A 182 -6.36 -9.16 0.83
N VAL A 183 -5.19 -9.33 0.24
CA VAL A 183 -4.30 -10.49 0.46
C VAL A 183 -2.94 -9.97 0.89
N TRP A 184 -2.45 -10.45 2.02
CA TRP A 184 -1.14 -10.11 2.55
C TRP A 184 -0.08 -11.11 2.08
N THR A 185 1.17 -10.68 2.00
CA THR A 185 2.33 -11.55 1.74
C THR A 185 3.42 -11.20 2.74
N THR A 186 4.04 -12.20 3.36
CA THR A 186 5.10 -12.00 4.35
C THR A 186 6.19 -13.03 4.16
N ASP A 187 7.44 -12.63 4.39
CA ASP A 187 8.60 -13.51 4.48
C ASP A 187 9.17 -13.60 5.91
N LEU A 188 8.46 -13.02 6.89
CA LEU A 188 8.83 -13.06 8.30
C LEU A 188 8.60 -14.43 8.95
N PRO A 189 9.39 -14.80 9.98
CA PRO A 189 9.18 -16.01 10.77
C PRO A 189 7.81 -16.05 11.45
N ALA A 190 7.28 -17.27 11.68
CA ALA A 190 5.98 -17.50 12.31
C ALA A 190 5.82 -16.79 13.68
N ALA A 191 6.89 -16.75 14.48
CA ALA A 191 6.91 -16.07 15.77
C ALA A 191 6.66 -14.54 15.66
N ASP A 192 7.01 -13.94 14.52
CA ASP A 192 6.92 -12.49 14.29
C ASP A 192 5.62 -12.06 13.60
N ILE A 193 4.77 -13.01 13.20
CA ILE A 193 3.56 -12.75 12.40
C ILE A 193 2.26 -13.25 13.04
N GLY A 194 2.23 -13.52 14.34
CA GLY A 194 1.02 -14.05 15.00
C GLY A 194 -0.26 -13.22 14.73
N PHE A 195 -0.12 -11.91 14.47
CA PHE A 195 -1.24 -11.04 14.11
C PHE A 195 -1.76 -11.25 12.66
N MET A 196 -0.94 -11.81 11.76
CA MET A 196 -1.33 -12.10 10.38
C MET A 196 -2.33 -13.24 10.29
N HIS A 197 -2.47 -14.09 11.33
CA HIS A 197 -3.56 -15.07 11.41
C HIS A 197 -4.96 -14.46 11.39
N LEU A 198 -5.08 -13.15 11.65
CA LEU A 198 -6.34 -12.43 11.62
C LEU A 198 -6.72 -11.93 10.22
N VAL A 199 -5.83 -12.13 9.24
CA VAL A 199 -5.99 -11.64 7.87
C VAL A 199 -5.60 -12.69 6.83
N PRO A 200 -6.11 -12.59 5.59
CA PRO A 200 -5.71 -13.50 4.52
C PRO A 200 -4.26 -13.22 4.16
N HIS A 201 -3.38 -14.21 4.27
CA HIS A 201 -1.96 -14.01 4.01
C HIS A 201 -1.32 -15.21 3.33
N LEU A 202 -0.24 -14.94 2.59
CA LEU A 202 0.67 -15.90 2.00
C LEU A 202 2.02 -15.77 2.70
N ALA A 203 2.50 -16.87 3.28
CA ALA A 203 3.83 -16.92 3.89
C ALA A 203 4.85 -17.45 2.86
N LEU A 204 5.97 -16.74 2.74
CA LEU A 204 7.11 -17.12 1.92
C LEU A 204 8.27 -17.51 2.84
N PRO A 205 9.13 -18.46 2.43
CA PRO A 205 10.36 -18.71 3.17
C PRO A 205 11.24 -17.43 3.15
N THR A 206 11.81 -17.10 4.30
CA THR A 206 12.85 -16.08 4.41
C THR A 206 14.08 -16.55 3.65
N VAL A 207 14.62 -15.73 2.74
CA VAL A 207 15.86 -16.04 2.02
C VAL A 207 16.87 -14.90 2.19
N GLY A 208 18.16 -15.24 2.26
CA GLY A 208 19.23 -14.26 2.49
C GLY A 208 19.54 -13.34 1.30
N ASP A 209 19.13 -13.71 0.09
CA ASP A 209 19.30 -12.89 -1.12
C ASP A 209 17.95 -12.62 -1.80
N HIS A 210 17.53 -11.36 -1.83
CA HIS A 210 16.26 -10.92 -2.40
C HIS A 210 16.08 -11.27 -3.88
N ARG A 211 17.17 -11.47 -4.63
CA ARG A 211 17.12 -11.84 -6.05
C ARG A 211 16.42 -13.17 -6.28
N TYR A 212 16.36 -14.04 -5.27
CA TYR A 212 15.58 -15.28 -5.35
C TYR A 212 14.08 -15.01 -5.50
N TYR A 213 13.55 -13.93 -4.91
CA TYR A 213 12.15 -13.56 -5.07
C TYR A 213 11.80 -13.15 -6.51
N LEU A 214 12.78 -12.67 -7.27
CA LEU A 214 12.58 -12.24 -8.67
C LEU A 214 12.58 -13.40 -9.68
N ARG A 215 13.10 -14.58 -9.30
CA ARG A 215 13.29 -15.73 -10.21
C ARG A 215 12.04 -16.59 -10.35
N GLU A 216 11.24 -16.72 -9.30
CA GLU A 216 10.07 -17.60 -9.29
C GLU A 216 8.77 -16.77 -9.24
N PRO A 217 8.04 -16.63 -10.36
CA PRO A 217 6.80 -15.86 -10.40
C PRO A 217 5.67 -16.54 -9.62
N LYS A 218 5.77 -17.85 -9.38
CA LYS A 218 4.79 -18.56 -8.54
C LYS A 218 5.13 -18.31 -7.08
N VAL A 219 4.24 -17.61 -6.39
CA VAL A 219 4.16 -17.76 -4.94
C VAL A 219 3.58 -19.15 -4.70
N ASN A 220 4.46 -20.11 -4.35
CA ASN A 220 3.99 -21.36 -3.77
C ASN A 220 3.20 -20.95 -2.54
N LEU A 221 1.90 -21.22 -2.58
CA LEU A 221 1.01 -21.08 -1.45
C LEU A 221 1.47 -22.13 -0.42
N ILE A 222 2.49 -21.81 0.39
CA ILE A 222 2.52 -22.38 1.73
C ILE A 222 1.33 -21.70 2.39
N ALA A 223 0.20 -22.41 2.36
CA ALA A 223 -1.02 -21.92 2.94
C ALA A 223 -0.67 -21.51 4.37
N GLY A 224 -0.82 -20.21 4.66
CA GLY A 224 -1.13 -19.82 6.01
C GLY A 224 -2.41 -20.54 6.43
N ALA A 225 -2.82 -20.37 7.67
CA ALA A 225 -3.99 -21.03 8.25
C ALA A 225 -5.33 -20.79 7.51
N ILE A 226 -5.37 -20.20 6.30
CA ILE A 226 -6.56 -19.97 5.48
C ILE A 226 -6.34 -20.51 4.06
N VAL A 227 -7.13 -21.50 3.65
CA VAL A 227 -7.22 -22.04 2.28
C VAL A 227 -8.47 -21.51 1.55
N LEU A 228 -8.48 -21.59 0.21
CA LEU A 228 -9.66 -21.27 -0.60
C LEU A 228 -10.40 -22.54 -0.99
N GLU A 229 -11.65 -22.66 -0.59
CA GLU A 229 -12.49 -23.81 -0.88
C GLU A 229 -13.69 -23.40 -1.74
N ARG A 230 -13.97 -24.19 -2.78
CA ARG A 230 -15.12 -23.97 -3.64
C ARG A 230 -16.38 -24.51 -2.97
N ARG A 231 -17.27 -23.63 -2.51
CA ARG A 231 -18.54 -23.98 -1.86
C ARG A 231 -19.74 -23.31 -2.56
N ARG A 232 -20.94 -23.87 -2.42
CA ARG A 232 -22.17 -23.19 -2.88
C ARG A 232 -22.39 -21.89 -2.10
N CYS A 233 -22.95 -20.87 -2.74
CA CYS A 233 -23.21 -19.58 -2.09
C CYS A 233 -24.03 -19.75 -0.80
N GLY A 234 -23.64 -19.05 0.26
CA GLY A 234 -24.34 -19.05 1.57
C GLY A 234 -23.43 -19.29 2.78
N TRP A 235 -22.15 -19.59 2.56
CA TRP A 235 -21.17 -19.72 3.64
C TRP A 235 -20.69 -18.37 4.16
N ALA A 236 -20.21 -18.35 5.40
CA ALA A 236 -19.55 -17.19 5.98
C ALA A 236 -18.24 -16.93 5.21
N ASP A 237 -18.13 -15.74 4.62
CA ASP A 237 -16.91 -15.28 3.98
C ASP A 237 -15.99 -14.70 5.07
N LEU A 238 -14.96 -15.48 5.42
CA LEU A 238 -13.94 -15.16 6.42
C LEU A 238 -13.23 -13.84 6.13
N TRP A 239 -13.10 -13.45 4.86
CA TRP A 239 -12.55 -12.14 4.50
C TRP A 239 -13.48 -11.01 4.81
N THR A 240 -14.80 -11.25 4.77
CA THR A 240 -15.80 -10.20 5.04
C THR A 240 -16.34 -10.19 6.45
N GLY A 241 -16.33 -11.33 7.14
CA GLY A 241 -17.11 -11.56 8.36
C GLY A 241 -18.62 -11.60 8.10
N THR A 242 -19.05 -11.76 6.84
CA THR A 242 -20.46 -11.74 6.45
C THR A 242 -20.84 -13.00 5.68
N GLN A 243 -22.13 -13.36 5.69
CA GLN A 243 -22.69 -14.43 4.85
C GLN A 243 -23.23 -13.90 3.52
N ARG A 244 -22.89 -12.66 3.13
CA ARG A 244 -23.36 -12.07 1.89
C ARG A 244 -22.70 -12.76 0.69
N CYS A 245 -23.47 -12.93 -0.38
CA CYS A 245 -22.96 -13.45 -1.64
C CYS A 245 -21.75 -12.61 -2.10
N PRO A 246 -20.58 -13.23 -2.38
CA PRO A 246 -19.38 -12.50 -2.76
C PRO A 246 -19.52 -11.79 -4.11
N ALA A 247 -20.32 -12.33 -5.03
CA ALA A 247 -20.59 -11.73 -6.33
C ALA A 247 -21.65 -10.61 -6.27
N THR A 248 -22.81 -10.87 -5.65
CA THR A 248 -23.95 -9.93 -5.67
C THR A 248 -24.00 -8.99 -4.46
N ARG A 249 -23.21 -9.25 -3.42
CA ARG A 249 -23.18 -8.54 -2.11
C ARG A 249 -24.52 -8.54 -1.34
N LYS A 250 -25.51 -9.31 -1.78
CA LYS A 250 -26.80 -9.49 -1.10
C LYS A 250 -26.70 -10.54 0.00
N ALA A 251 -27.55 -10.43 1.02
CA ALA A 251 -27.66 -11.44 2.08
C ALA A 251 -28.28 -12.75 1.59
N ILE A 252 -29.08 -12.68 0.51
CA ILE A 252 -29.68 -13.84 -0.13
C ILE A 252 -28.61 -14.56 -0.97
N PRO A 253 -28.39 -15.86 -0.77
CA PRO A 253 -27.46 -16.64 -1.59
C PRO A 253 -27.89 -16.67 -3.06
N CYS A 254 -26.95 -16.53 -4.00
CA CYS A 254 -27.28 -16.60 -5.44
C CYS A 254 -27.35 -18.04 -5.99
N GLY A 255 -27.09 -19.05 -5.15
CA GLY A 255 -27.08 -20.47 -5.53
C GLY A 255 -25.87 -20.94 -6.35
N GLN A 256 -25.03 -20.02 -6.84
CA GLN A 256 -23.82 -20.34 -7.61
C GLN A 256 -22.66 -20.81 -6.72
N TRP A 257 -21.64 -21.40 -7.34
CA TRP A 257 -20.40 -21.78 -6.65
C TRP A 257 -19.47 -20.57 -6.49
N HIS A 258 -18.89 -20.41 -5.30
CA HIS A 258 -17.90 -19.39 -5.01
C HIS A 258 -16.68 -19.98 -4.31
N LEU A 259 -15.54 -19.31 -4.44
CA LEU A 259 -14.38 -19.56 -3.60
C LEU A 259 -14.58 -18.85 -2.26
N TYR A 260 -14.58 -19.63 -1.19
CA TYR A 260 -14.66 -19.14 0.17
C TYR A 260 -13.30 -19.35 0.87
N PRO A 261 -12.75 -18.32 1.53
CA PRO A 261 -11.65 -18.53 2.46
C PRO A 261 -12.15 -19.33 3.66
N THR A 262 -11.43 -20.38 4.04
CA THR A 262 -11.70 -21.22 5.21
C THR A 262 -10.39 -21.49 5.95
N TYR A 263 -10.44 -21.78 7.25
CA TYR A 263 -9.23 -22.13 7.98
C TYR A 263 -8.65 -23.47 7.49
N ASP A 264 -7.33 -23.57 7.40
CA ASP A 264 -6.60 -24.79 7.08
C ASP A 264 -6.56 -25.71 8.31
N PRO A 265 -7.25 -26.86 8.30
CA PRO A 265 -7.25 -27.78 9.43
C PRO A 265 -5.87 -28.34 9.76
N ALA A 266 -4.92 -28.36 8.80
CA ALA A 266 -3.55 -28.85 9.04
C ALA A 266 -2.70 -27.93 9.92
N THR A 267 -3.12 -26.67 10.09
CA THR A 267 -2.41 -25.68 10.92
C THR A 267 -2.88 -25.65 12.38
N GLY A 268 -3.91 -26.44 12.74
CA GLY A 268 -4.60 -26.37 14.04
C GLY A 268 -4.56 -27.63 14.91
N SER A 269 -3.89 -28.71 14.50
CA SER A 269 -3.76 -29.91 15.33
C SER A 269 -2.34 -30.05 15.88
N PRO A 270 -2.10 -29.98 17.21
CA PRO A 270 -0.90 -30.58 17.77
C PRO A 270 -0.96 -32.07 17.43
N SER A 271 0.04 -32.56 16.70
CA SER A 271 0.20 -34.00 16.48
C SER A 271 0.20 -34.69 17.84
N PRO A 272 -0.59 -35.76 18.05
CA PRO A 272 -0.44 -36.55 19.26
C PRO A 272 0.94 -37.20 19.20
N THR A 273 1.77 -36.85 20.18
CA THR A 273 3.05 -37.47 20.44
C THR A 273 2.85 -38.97 20.51
N THR A 274 3.55 -39.71 19.64
CA THR A 274 3.85 -41.13 19.82
C THR A 274 5.34 -41.28 20.00
#